data_AF-A0A3D4UWS2-F1
#
_entry.id   AF-A0A3D4UWS2-F1
#
_cell.length_a   1.000
_cell.length_b   1.000
_cell.length_c   1.000
_cell.angle_alpha   90.00
_cell.angle_beta   90.00
_cell.angle_gamma   90.00
#
_symmetry.space_group_name_H-M   'P 1'
#
loop_
_entity.id
_entity.type
_entity.pdbx_description
1 polymer ?
#
loop_
_entity_poly.entity_id
_entity_poly.type
_entity_poly.pdbx_seq_one_letter_code
_entity_poly.pdbx_strand_id
1 'polypeptide(L)'
;GSNFTDAQIENSSPVCIIGYDVRSKFFAGQDPIGKKIKVGHLWLTVVGVLKKRELSTENIESLGIRNYNLDIFAPATTVLLRFKNRALLTKKDLSGNRNTVFFGGGMMVSSSSSNNSGDSNYNQLDKLIVRVSDTKYSVPIAEVLSRMLKRRHNDVVDFEIIVPEQLLQQEQRTKRIFNIVLSSIASISLIVGGIGIMNIMLASVVERYREIGVRMAVGAQKKDIELQFLTEALTISISGGIMGIILGMIFSFAIEATADIATIVTPSSIFISFGVALLIGVVFGFFPAKRAAQQDPVHALRHE
;
A
#
# COMPACT_ATOMS: atom_id res chain seq x y z
N GLY A 1 3.67 21.58 15.71
CA GLY A 1 2.49 22.38 15.34
C GLY A 1 1.24 21.53 15.43
N SER A 2 0.07 22.14 15.28
CA SER A 2 -1.24 21.48 15.34
C SER A 2 -1.96 21.55 13.99
N ASN A 3 -2.98 20.71 13.82
CA ASN A 3 -3.97 20.91 12.76
C ASN A 3 -4.83 22.16 13.06
N PHE A 4 -5.61 22.59 12.07
CA PHE A 4 -6.58 23.67 12.26
C PHE A 4 -7.62 23.28 13.31
N THR A 5 -7.88 24.18 14.26
CA THR A 5 -8.96 24.04 15.25
C THR A 5 -10.29 24.48 14.65
N ASP A 6 -11.41 23.89 15.06
CA ASP A 6 -12.75 24.27 14.59
C ASP A 6 -13.03 25.77 14.76
N ALA A 7 -12.65 26.34 15.90
CA ALA A 7 -12.74 27.77 16.16
C ALA A 7 -11.95 28.64 15.15
N GLN A 8 -10.84 28.13 14.58
CA GLN A 8 -10.08 28.85 13.56
C GLN A 8 -10.76 28.78 12.19
N ILE A 9 -11.44 27.67 11.91
CA ILE A 9 -12.19 27.45 10.66
C ILE A 9 -13.47 28.31 10.67
N GLU A 10 -14.23 28.30 11.76
CA GLU A 10 -15.46 29.08 11.92
C GLU A 10 -15.20 30.59 11.89
N ASN A 11 -14.24 31.07 12.68
CA ASN A 11 -13.89 32.50 12.71
C ASN A 11 -13.10 32.97 11.46
N SER A 12 -12.83 32.06 10.52
CA SER A 12 -12.07 32.35 9.30
C SER A 12 -10.76 33.07 9.62
N SER A 13 -10.05 32.56 10.62
CA SER A 13 -8.83 33.17 11.13
C SER A 13 -7.73 33.14 10.07
N PRO A 14 -6.88 34.17 9.98
CA PRO A 14 -5.78 34.23 9.02
C PRO A 14 -4.62 33.32 9.48
N VAL A 15 -4.82 32.00 9.42
CA VAL A 15 -3.85 30.99 9.80
C VAL A 15 -3.49 30.08 8.63
N CYS A 16 -2.28 29.51 8.66
CA CYS A 16 -1.83 28.57 7.63
C CYS A 16 -0.97 27.44 8.21
N ILE A 17 -0.94 26.34 7.47
CA ILE A 17 -0.01 25.22 7.64
C ILE A 17 0.88 25.20 6.40
N ILE A 18 2.20 25.12 6.59
CA ILE A 18 3.16 25.17 5.47
C ILE A 18 3.79 23.82 5.20
N GLY A 19 4.11 23.56 3.93
CA GLY A 19 4.91 22.41 3.51
C GLY A 19 6.35 22.47 4.04
N TYR A 20 7.02 21.32 4.05
CA TYR A 20 8.38 21.19 4.59
C TYR A 20 9.40 22.07 3.85
N ASP A 21 9.29 22.17 2.51
CA ASP A 21 10.22 22.96 1.71
C ASP A 21 9.94 24.46 1.82
N VAL A 22 8.69 24.86 2.09
CA VAL A 22 8.36 26.25 2.40
C VAL A 22 9.01 26.66 3.72
N ARG A 23 8.99 25.79 4.74
CA ARG A 23 9.71 26.03 5.99
C ARG A 23 11.20 26.20 5.75
N SER A 24 11.84 25.28 5.02
CA SER A 24 13.30 25.32 4.82
C SER A 24 13.74 26.56 4.04
N LYS A 25 12.95 27.01 3.06
CA LYS A 25 13.24 28.21 2.25
C LYS A 25 12.99 29.52 3.00
N PHE A 26 11.87 29.66 3.70
CA PHE A 26 11.45 30.95 4.30
C PHE A 26 11.84 31.11 5.77
N PHE A 27 12.12 30.02 6.48
CA PHE A 27 12.40 30.02 7.92
C PHE A 27 13.63 29.16 8.27
N ALA A 28 14.70 29.27 7.46
CA ALA A 28 15.93 28.51 7.65
C ALA A 28 16.49 28.68 9.09
N GLY A 29 16.61 27.57 9.81
CA GLY A 29 17.19 27.53 11.16
C GLY A 29 16.32 28.09 12.29
N GLN A 30 15.08 28.52 12.02
CA GLN A 30 14.18 29.04 13.07
C GLN A 30 12.87 28.26 13.12
N ASP A 31 12.19 28.27 14.27
CA ASP A 31 10.84 27.72 14.35
C ASP A 31 9.86 28.63 13.58
N PRO A 32 9.13 28.12 12.57
CA PRO A 32 8.14 28.89 11.84
C PRO A 32 6.83 29.07 12.63
N ILE A 33 6.57 28.26 13.66
CA ILE A 33 5.29 28.30 14.39
C ILE A 33 5.11 29.65 15.08
N GLY A 34 3.95 30.27 14.89
CA GLY A 34 3.60 31.59 15.42
C GLY A 34 4.08 32.77 14.57
N LYS A 35 4.93 32.55 13.56
CA LYS A 35 5.38 33.61 12.66
C LYS A 35 4.38 33.86 11.55
N LYS A 36 4.44 35.05 10.96
CA LYS A 36 3.58 35.44 9.85
C LYS A 36 4.29 35.23 8.52
N ILE A 37 3.57 34.70 7.54
CA ILE A 37 3.97 34.60 6.15
C ILE A 37 2.99 35.40 5.29
N LYS A 38 3.50 36.14 4.32
CA LYS A 38 2.68 36.91 3.39
C LYS A 38 2.32 36.06 2.18
N VAL A 39 1.02 35.91 1.89
CA VAL A 39 0.50 35.20 0.72
C VAL A 39 -0.42 36.16 -0.04
N GLY A 40 0.03 36.63 -1.20
CA GLY A 40 -0.65 37.70 -1.94
C GLY A 40 -0.69 39.00 -1.13
N HIS A 41 -1.90 39.51 -0.85
CA HIS A 41 -2.12 40.71 -0.03
C HIS A 41 -2.34 40.41 1.46
N LEU A 42 -2.39 39.14 1.88
CA LEU A 42 -2.74 38.76 3.24
C LEU A 42 -1.54 38.22 4.03
N TRP A 43 -1.53 38.52 5.32
CA TRP A 43 -0.61 37.94 6.29
C TRP A 43 -1.29 36.78 7.00
N LEU A 44 -0.69 35.59 6.95
CA LEU A 44 -1.18 34.39 7.62
C LEU A 44 -0.20 33.97 8.71
N THR A 45 -0.71 33.58 9.88
CA THR A 45 0.11 33.06 10.98
C THR A 45 0.30 31.55 10.80
N VAL A 46 1.53 31.06 10.89
CA VAL A 46 1.85 29.64 10.75
C VAL A 46 1.50 28.90 12.04
N VAL A 47 0.58 27.94 11.97
CA VAL A 47 0.16 27.09 13.11
C VAL A 47 0.77 25.69 13.07
N GLY A 48 1.21 25.25 11.88
CA GLY A 48 1.76 23.92 11.68
C GLY A 48 2.68 23.81 10.48
N VAL A 49 3.47 22.75 10.47
CA VAL A 49 4.37 22.38 9.37
C VAL A 49 4.13 20.91 9.05
N LEU A 50 3.98 20.60 7.77
CA LEU A 50 3.85 19.21 7.32
C LEU A 50 5.18 18.45 7.46
N LYS A 51 5.09 17.15 7.76
CA LYS A 51 6.24 16.25 7.69
C LYS A 51 6.73 16.15 6.24
N LYS A 52 8.04 16.08 6.04
CA LYS A 52 8.63 15.85 4.72
C LYS A 52 8.05 14.56 4.13
N ARG A 53 7.47 14.64 2.93
CA ARG A 53 7.09 13.46 2.16
C ARG A 53 8.20 13.17 1.16
N GLU A 54 8.88 12.05 1.36
CA GLU A 54 9.82 11.45 0.39
C GLU A 54 8.98 10.91 -0.78
N LEU A 55 8.74 11.75 -1.78
CA LEU A 55 8.15 11.32 -3.05
C LEU A 55 9.07 11.81 -4.16
N SER A 56 9.49 10.91 -5.04
CA SER A 56 10.42 11.19 -6.14
C SER A 56 9.86 12.31 -7.02
N THR A 57 10.45 13.50 -6.93
CA THR A 57 9.99 14.74 -7.56
C THR A 57 9.92 14.63 -9.09
N GLU A 58 10.74 13.79 -9.71
CA GLU A 58 10.85 13.67 -11.17
C GLU A 58 9.66 12.98 -11.83
N ASN A 59 9.00 12.04 -11.15
CA ASN A 59 7.84 11.34 -11.71
C ASN A 59 6.51 12.10 -11.50
N ILE A 60 6.52 13.21 -10.75
CA ILE A 60 5.32 13.91 -10.27
C ILE A 60 4.90 15.01 -11.24
N GLU A 61 5.87 15.74 -11.83
CA GLU A 61 5.58 16.82 -12.77
C GLU A 61 5.05 16.30 -14.12
N SER A 62 5.54 15.16 -14.59
CA SER A 62 5.04 14.49 -15.81
C SER A 62 3.65 13.85 -15.62
N LEU A 63 3.26 13.54 -14.38
CA LEU A 63 1.97 12.96 -14.02
C LEU A 63 0.93 13.99 -13.54
N GLY A 64 1.25 15.30 -13.52
CA GLY A 64 0.35 16.35 -13.01
C GLY A 64 0.03 16.22 -11.52
N ILE A 65 0.87 15.51 -10.76
CA ILE A 65 0.69 15.30 -9.32
C ILE A 65 1.23 16.54 -8.59
N ARG A 66 0.49 17.03 -7.60
CA ARG A 66 0.83 18.26 -6.87
C ARG A 66 1.89 17.99 -5.79
N ASN A 67 2.95 18.79 -5.75
CA ASN A 67 3.98 18.70 -4.70
C ASN A 67 3.55 19.41 -3.41
N TYR A 68 3.05 18.62 -2.46
CA TYR A 68 2.60 19.11 -1.15
C TYR A 68 3.71 19.72 -0.27
N ASN A 69 5.00 19.44 -0.53
CA ASN A 69 6.09 19.98 0.27
C ASN A 69 6.29 21.49 0.02
N LEU A 70 5.86 22.01 -1.14
CA LEU A 70 5.94 23.41 -1.53
C LEU A 70 4.62 24.18 -1.33
N ASP A 71 3.55 23.50 -0.91
CA ASP A 71 2.23 24.09 -0.74
C ASP A 71 2.06 24.81 0.60
N ILE A 72 1.21 25.85 0.60
CA ILE A 72 0.69 26.51 1.79
C ILE A 72 -0.80 26.20 1.89
N PHE A 73 -1.22 25.67 3.04
CA PHE A 73 -2.60 25.32 3.34
C PHE A 73 -3.21 26.38 4.24
N ALA A 74 -4.41 26.83 3.91
CA ALA A 74 -5.23 27.69 4.75
C ALA A 74 -6.66 27.13 4.78
N PRO A 75 -7.45 27.39 5.84
CA PRO A 75 -8.85 27.00 5.87
C PRO A 75 -9.61 27.55 4.65
N ALA A 76 -10.48 26.72 4.05
CA ALA A 76 -11.24 27.11 2.87
C ALA A 76 -12.09 28.36 3.13
N THR A 77 -12.67 28.49 4.33
CA THR A 77 -13.42 29.67 4.78
C THR A 77 -12.57 30.94 4.78
N THR A 78 -11.35 30.88 5.32
CA THR A 78 -10.37 31.98 5.30
C THR A 78 -10.03 32.39 3.87
N VAL A 79 -9.83 31.42 2.96
CA VAL A 79 -9.54 31.72 1.56
C VAL A 79 -10.75 32.38 0.88
N LEU A 80 -11.94 31.81 1.03
CA LEU A 80 -13.15 32.31 0.37
C LEU A 80 -13.58 33.71 0.85
N LEU A 81 -13.37 34.04 2.12
CA LEU A 81 -13.79 35.34 2.67
C LEU A 81 -12.73 36.43 2.56
N ARG A 82 -11.44 36.10 2.66
CA ARG A 82 -10.37 37.09 2.74
C ARG A 82 -9.58 37.25 1.44
N PHE A 83 -9.37 36.16 0.69
CA PHE A 83 -8.82 36.29 -0.66
C PHE A 83 -9.92 36.77 -1.60
N LYS A 84 -9.56 37.60 -2.58
CA LYS A 84 -10.52 38.25 -3.49
C LYS A 84 -11.57 37.24 -3.96
N ASN A 85 -12.84 37.52 -3.64
CA ASN A 85 -13.96 36.73 -4.12
C ASN A 85 -13.96 36.81 -5.65
N ARG A 86 -13.61 35.70 -6.31
CA ARG A 86 -13.54 35.63 -7.78
C ARG A 86 -14.90 35.88 -8.43
N ALA A 87 -16.00 35.64 -7.70
CA ALA A 87 -17.35 35.95 -8.16
C ALA A 87 -17.69 37.46 -8.14
N LEU A 88 -16.84 38.31 -7.54
CA LEU A 88 -17.03 39.77 -7.50
C LEU A 88 -16.25 40.53 -8.59
N LEU A 89 -15.68 39.84 -9.60
CA LEU A 89 -15.20 40.47 -10.84
C LEU A 89 -16.39 41.02 -11.64
N THR A 90 -16.93 42.15 -11.16
CA THR A 90 -18.00 42.89 -11.81
C THR A 90 -17.46 43.49 -13.11
N LYS A 91 -18.29 43.62 -14.14
CA LYS A 91 -17.98 44.32 -15.42
C LYS A 91 -17.31 45.70 -15.26
N LYS A 92 -17.33 46.30 -14.06
CA LYS A 92 -16.60 47.52 -13.69
C LYS A 92 -15.08 47.37 -13.70
N ASP A 93 -14.53 46.20 -13.34
CA ASP A 93 -13.09 45.91 -13.44
C ASP A 93 -12.67 45.50 -14.87
N LEU A 94 -13.63 45.06 -15.70
CA LEU A 94 -13.46 44.83 -17.15
C LEU A 94 -13.60 46.11 -17.98
N SER A 95 -14.24 47.15 -17.46
CA SER A 95 -14.28 48.46 -18.10
C SER A 95 -12.94 49.15 -17.87
N GLY A 96 -11.92 48.62 -18.56
CA GLY A 96 -10.59 49.20 -18.66
C GLY A 96 -10.70 50.72 -18.80
N ASN A 97 -9.96 51.39 -17.93
CA ASN A 97 -9.67 52.81 -17.89
C ASN A 97 -10.12 53.57 -19.16
N ARG A 98 -11.33 54.14 -19.12
CA ARG A 98 -11.89 54.98 -20.20
C ARG A 98 -11.14 56.32 -20.17
N ASN A 99 -9.94 56.34 -20.75
CA ASN A 99 -9.11 57.53 -20.78
C ASN A 99 -9.75 58.55 -21.73
N THR A 100 -10.48 59.50 -21.16
CA THR A 100 -11.17 60.55 -21.91
C THR A 100 -10.20 61.72 -22.07
N VAL A 101 -9.62 61.88 -23.26
CA VAL A 101 -8.71 62.99 -23.56
C VAL A 101 -9.51 64.10 -24.24
N PHE A 102 -9.54 65.28 -23.64
CA PHE A 102 -10.18 66.47 -24.21
C PHE A 102 -9.16 67.27 -25.05
N PHE A 103 -9.39 67.36 -26.35
CA PHE A 103 -8.73 68.36 -27.22
C PHE A 103 -9.79 69.30 -27.77
N GLY A 104 -9.45 70.59 -27.82
CA GLY A 104 -10.37 71.71 -28.04
C GLY A 104 -11.50 71.45 -29.04
N GLY A 105 -12.74 71.49 -28.54
CA GLY A 105 -13.96 71.59 -29.34
C GLY A 105 -14.69 70.29 -29.69
N GLY A 106 -14.18 69.10 -29.36
CA GLY A 106 -14.89 67.84 -29.66
C GLY A 106 -14.53 66.66 -28.75
N MET A 107 -15.54 65.87 -28.36
CA MET A 107 -15.38 64.69 -27.51
C MET A 107 -15.08 63.45 -28.37
N MET A 108 -13.87 62.89 -28.26
CA MET A 108 -13.50 61.63 -28.91
C MET A 108 -13.29 60.53 -27.86
N VAL A 109 -14.06 59.45 -27.96
CA VAL A 109 -13.97 58.30 -27.04
C VAL A 109 -13.19 57.19 -27.74
N SER A 110 -11.95 56.93 -27.31
CA SER A 110 -11.17 55.78 -27.75
C SER A 110 -11.47 54.59 -26.85
N SER A 111 -12.09 53.54 -27.41
CA SER A 111 -12.30 52.26 -26.73
C SER A 111 -11.25 51.25 -27.22
N SER A 112 -10.16 51.08 -26.47
CA SER A 112 -9.26 49.95 -26.67
C SER A 112 -9.94 48.69 -26.10
N SER A 113 -10.56 47.90 -26.97
CA SER A 113 -11.10 46.59 -26.62
C SER A 113 -9.95 45.61 -26.38
N SER A 114 -9.44 45.56 -25.16
CA SER A 114 -8.56 44.48 -24.72
C SER A 114 -9.38 43.19 -24.68
N ASN A 115 -9.26 42.38 -25.73
CA ASN A 115 -9.89 41.07 -25.87
C ASN A 115 -9.16 40.08 -24.94
N ASN A 116 -9.39 40.23 -23.63
CA ASN A 116 -8.86 39.32 -22.62
C ASN A 116 -9.86 38.17 -22.47
N SER A 117 -9.81 37.23 -23.41
CA SER A 117 -10.45 35.91 -23.32
C SER A 117 -9.70 35.04 -22.29
N GLY A 118 -9.57 35.55 -21.07
CA GLY A 118 -9.23 34.74 -19.91
C GLY A 118 -10.52 34.11 -19.46
N ASP A 119 -10.64 32.79 -19.63
CA ASP A 119 -11.75 31.98 -19.15
C ASP A 119 -12.05 32.37 -17.70
N SER A 120 -13.12 33.13 -17.49
CA SER A 120 -13.48 33.61 -16.16
C SER A 120 -14.03 32.42 -15.39
N ASN A 121 -13.13 31.68 -14.75
CA ASN A 121 -13.47 30.58 -13.87
C ASN A 121 -14.29 31.13 -12.68
N TYR A 122 -15.61 30.98 -12.77
CA TYR A 122 -16.59 31.42 -11.77
C TYR A 122 -16.70 30.43 -10.61
N ASN A 123 -16.02 29.28 -10.68
CA ASN A 123 -16.07 28.27 -9.64
C ASN A 123 -15.32 28.74 -8.38
N GLN A 124 -15.98 28.60 -7.24
CA GLN A 124 -15.39 28.94 -5.94
C GLN A 124 -14.40 27.87 -5.45
N LEU A 125 -14.56 26.63 -5.92
CA LEU A 125 -13.74 25.48 -5.56
C LEU A 125 -13.12 24.88 -6.82
N ASP A 126 -11.80 24.76 -6.84
CA ASP A 126 -11.07 24.17 -7.97
C ASP A 126 -10.97 22.64 -7.86
N LYS A 127 -11.01 22.08 -6.65
CA LYS A 127 -10.81 20.64 -6.41
C LYS A 127 -11.49 20.18 -5.13
N LEU A 128 -12.16 19.04 -5.22
CA LEU A 128 -12.69 18.30 -4.07
C LEU A 128 -11.97 16.95 -3.98
N ILE A 129 -11.36 16.67 -2.83
CA ILE A 129 -10.65 15.41 -2.58
C ILE A 129 -11.55 14.50 -1.77
N VAL A 130 -11.95 13.37 -2.35
CA VAL A 130 -12.71 12.33 -1.66
C VAL A 130 -11.74 11.22 -1.23
N ARG A 131 -11.73 10.92 0.06
CA ARG A 131 -11.00 9.75 0.59
C ARG A 131 -11.93 8.55 0.62
N VAL A 132 -11.52 7.47 -0.02
CA VAL A 132 -12.21 6.17 0.03
C VAL A 132 -11.51 5.27 1.05
N SER A 133 -12.29 4.57 1.87
CA SER A 133 -11.75 3.67 2.90
C SER A 133 -11.08 2.42 2.30
N ASP A 134 -11.69 1.84 1.26
CA ASP A 134 -11.15 0.69 0.54
C ASP A 134 -10.94 1.02 -0.93
N THR A 135 -9.66 1.02 -1.30
CA THR A 135 -9.12 1.20 -2.63
C THR A 135 -9.82 0.37 -3.71
N LYS A 136 -10.30 -0.84 -3.39
CA LYS A 136 -11.00 -1.72 -4.34
C LYS A 136 -12.25 -1.07 -4.93
N TYR A 137 -12.89 -0.17 -4.18
CA TYR A 137 -14.12 0.51 -4.60
C TYR A 137 -13.87 1.90 -5.18
N SER A 138 -12.62 2.32 -5.39
CA SER A 138 -12.31 3.66 -5.91
C SER A 138 -12.98 3.94 -7.27
N VAL A 139 -12.94 2.97 -8.19
CA VAL A 139 -13.52 3.08 -9.53
C VAL A 139 -15.06 3.04 -9.50
N PRO A 140 -15.73 2.06 -8.84
CA PRO A 140 -17.18 2.08 -8.68
C PRO A 140 -17.70 3.36 -7.99
N ILE A 141 -17.00 3.85 -6.96
CA ILE A 141 -17.39 5.07 -6.25
C ILE A 141 -17.24 6.30 -7.15
N ALA A 142 -16.19 6.37 -7.97
CA ALA A 142 -16.02 7.46 -8.94
C ALA A 142 -17.18 7.51 -9.94
N GLU A 143 -17.66 6.36 -10.42
CA GLU A 143 -18.81 6.29 -11.32
C GLU A 143 -20.11 6.74 -10.64
N VAL A 144 -20.34 6.31 -9.40
CA VAL A 144 -21.49 6.76 -8.60
C VAL A 144 -21.42 8.27 -8.34
N LEU A 145 -20.25 8.79 -7.98
CA LEU A 145 -20.04 10.22 -7.78
C LEU A 145 -20.31 11.01 -9.05
N SER A 146 -19.84 10.54 -10.21
CA SER A 146 -20.12 11.17 -11.50
C SER A 146 -21.62 11.27 -11.76
N ARG A 147 -22.37 10.18 -11.56
CA ARG A 147 -23.84 10.19 -11.73
C ARG A 147 -24.53 11.12 -10.73
N MET A 148 -24.09 11.13 -9.47
CA MET A 148 -24.67 12.00 -8.44
C MET A 148 -24.41 13.48 -8.71
N LEU A 149 -23.19 13.85 -9.13
CA LEU A 149 -22.82 15.21 -9.47
C LEU A 149 -23.55 15.68 -10.73
N LYS A 150 -23.60 14.85 -11.77
CA LYS A 150 -24.37 15.13 -12.98
C LYS A 150 -25.83 15.44 -12.67
N ARG A 151 -26.48 14.64 -11.82
CA ARG A 151 -27.86 14.91 -11.39
C ARG A 151 -28.00 16.20 -10.59
N ARG A 152 -27.02 16.52 -9.73
CA ARG A 152 -27.02 17.76 -8.93
C ARG A 152 -26.77 19.01 -9.80
N HIS A 153 -26.04 18.85 -10.89
CA HIS A 153 -25.67 19.93 -11.81
C HIS A 153 -26.62 20.02 -13.00
N ASN A 154 -27.85 19.50 -12.87
CA ASN A 154 -28.89 19.54 -13.90
C ASN A 154 -28.41 18.98 -15.26
N ASP A 155 -27.72 17.83 -15.23
CA ASP A 155 -27.15 17.12 -16.38
C ASP A 155 -26.00 17.84 -17.12
N VAL A 156 -25.51 18.95 -16.59
CA VAL A 156 -24.29 19.62 -17.09
C VAL A 156 -23.05 18.92 -16.55
N VAL A 157 -22.07 18.65 -17.44
CA VAL A 157 -20.78 18.06 -17.07
C VAL A 157 -19.73 19.18 -17.02
N ASP A 158 -19.48 19.68 -15.82
CA ASP A 158 -18.55 20.78 -15.49
C ASP A 158 -17.46 20.34 -14.49
N PHE A 159 -17.27 19.02 -14.31
CA PHE A 159 -16.30 18.44 -13.39
C PHE A 159 -15.53 17.29 -14.03
N GLU A 160 -14.31 17.04 -13.53
CA GLU A 160 -13.48 15.90 -13.89
C GLU A 160 -13.16 15.08 -12.63
N ILE A 161 -13.32 13.76 -12.69
CA ILE A 161 -12.97 12.85 -11.59
C ILE A 161 -11.70 12.10 -11.97
N ILE A 162 -10.62 12.38 -11.25
CA ILE A 162 -9.33 11.73 -11.44
C ILE A 162 -9.15 10.68 -10.35
N VAL A 163 -9.16 9.40 -10.74
CA VAL A 163 -8.81 8.28 -9.87
C VAL A 163 -7.35 7.92 -10.12
N PRO A 164 -6.45 8.02 -9.14
CA PRO A 164 -5.05 7.65 -9.31
C PRO A 164 -4.87 6.13 -9.31
N GLU A 165 -5.39 5.45 -10.34
CA GLU A 165 -5.36 3.99 -10.48
C GLU A 165 -3.93 3.44 -10.62
N GLN A 166 -3.03 4.21 -11.24
CA GLN A 166 -1.65 3.81 -11.47
C GLN A 166 -0.90 3.51 -10.17
N LEU A 167 -1.12 4.32 -9.11
CA LEU A 167 -0.51 4.09 -7.80
C LEU A 167 -1.03 2.80 -7.15
N LEU A 168 -2.33 2.52 -7.31
CA LEU A 168 -2.96 1.33 -6.76
C LEU A 168 -2.49 0.06 -7.48
N GLN A 169 -2.41 0.12 -8.81
CA GLN A 169 -1.91 -0.98 -9.63
C GLN A 169 -0.42 -1.24 -9.41
N GLN A 170 0.40 -0.19 -9.20
CA GLN A 170 1.83 -0.33 -8.91
C GLN A 170 2.05 -1.06 -7.58
N GLU A 171 1.37 -0.64 -6.51
CA GLU A 171 1.40 -1.31 -5.20
C GLU A 171 0.99 -2.79 -5.32
N GLN A 172 -0.10 -3.07 -6.04
CA GLN A 172 -0.57 -4.44 -6.26
C GLN A 172 0.40 -5.28 -7.09
N ARG A 173 0.99 -4.72 -8.15
CA ARG A 173 1.99 -5.43 -8.98
C ARG A 173 3.21 -5.79 -8.17
N THR A 174 3.76 -4.86 -7.40
CA THR A 174 4.91 -5.09 -6.53
C THR A 174 4.59 -6.19 -5.51
N LYS A 175 3.46 -6.10 -4.80
CA LYS A 175 3.02 -7.15 -3.86
C LYS A 175 2.83 -8.52 -4.54
N ARG A 176 2.27 -8.56 -5.74
CA ARG A 176 2.11 -9.80 -6.51
C ARG A 176 3.47 -10.41 -6.85
N ILE A 177 4.42 -9.61 -7.33
CA ILE A 177 5.78 -10.08 -7.65
C ILE A 177 6.45 -10.65 -6.40
N PHE A 178 6.42 -9.91 -5.28
CA PHE A 178 6.97 -10.39 -4.01
C PHE A 178 6.30 -11.70 -3.57
N ASN A 179 4.98 -11.81 -3.62
CA ASN A 179 4.28 -13.05 -3.27
C ASN A 179 4.71 -14.24 -4.15
N ILE A 180 4.87 -14.03 -5.46
CA ILE A 180 5.35 -15.07 -6.39
C ILE A 180 6.78 -15.50 -6.03
N VAL A 181 7.67 -14.54 -5.79
CA VAL A 181 9.07 -14.82 -5.44
C VAL A 181 9.17 -15.57 -4.12
N LEU A 182 8.52 -15.09 -3.06
CA LEU A 182 8.53 -15.76 -1.75
C LEU A 182 7.89 -17.15 -1.83
N SER A 183 6.78 -17.32 -2.55
CA SER A 183 6.14 -18.62 -2.75
C SER A 183 7.04 -19.60 -3.51
N SER A 184 7.78 -19.11 -4.50
CA SER A 184 8.72 -19.93 -5.27
C SER A 184 9.89 -20.40 -4.40
N ILE A 185 10.50 -19.49 -3.63
CA ILE A 185 11.60 -19.82 -2.71
C ILE A 185 11.10 -20.83 -1.66
N ALA A 186 9.94 -20.57 -1.06
CA ALA A 186 9.35 -21.47 -0.08
C ALA A 186 9.11 -22.87 -0.68
N SER A 187 8.60 -22.96 -1.91
CA SER A 187 8.36 -24.24 -2.60
C SER A 187 9.66 -25.00 -2.88
N ILE A 188 10.73 -24.31 -3.30
CA ILE A 188 12.04 -24.92 -3.51
C ILE A 188 12.61 -25.43 -2.18
N SER A 189 12.56 -24.63 -1.12
CA SER A 189 12.98 -25.03 0.23
C SER A 189 12.21 -26.25 0.73
N LEU A 190 10.92 -26.32 0.40
CA LEU A 190 10.04 -27.44 0.71
C LEU A 190 10.51 -28.74 0.05
N ILE A 191 10.82 -28.69 -1.23
CA ILE A 191 11.28 -29.84 -2.02
C ILE A 191 12.63 -30.31 -1.48
N VAL A 192 13.57 -29.40 -1.23
CA VAL A 192 14.88 -29.73 -0.67
C VAL A 192 14.74 -30.37 0.71
N GLY A 193 13.87 -29.83 1.57
CA GLY A 193 13.55 -30.42 2.86
C GLY A 193 12.93 -31.82 2.74
N GLY A 194 12.00 -32.00 1.81
CA GLY A 194 11.37 -33.29 1.52
C GLY A 194 12.36 -34.34 1.03
N ILE A 195 13.28 -33.98 0.13
CA ILE A 195 14.38 -34.86 -0.30
C ILE A 195 15.27 -35.25 0.88
N GLY A 196 15.51 -34.32 1.81
CA GLY A 196 16.23 -34.60 3.05
C GLY A 196 15.54 -35.69 3.90
N ILE A 197 14.23 -35.56 4.13
CA ILE A 197 13.43 -36.57 4.84
C ILE A 197 13.53 -37.93 4.13
N MET A 198 13.38 -37.94 2.80
CA MET A 198 13.48 -39.15 1.99
C MET A 198 14.84 -39.83 2.14
N ASN A 199 15.94 -39.07 2.11
CA ASN A 199 17.30 -39.62 2.21
C ASN A 199 17.57 -40.19 3.61
N ILE A 200 17.17 -39.47 4.66
CA ILE A 200 17.31 -39.95 6.05
C ILE A 200 16.51 -41.26 6.22
N MET A 201 15.28 -41.31 5.71
CA MET A 201 14.45 -42.50 5.72
C MET A 201 15.08 -43.68 4.96
N LEU A 202 15.57 -43.45 3.74
CA LEU A 202 16.24 -44.50 2.96
C LEU A 202 17.46 -45.07 3.68
N ALA A 203 18.27 -44.21 4.30
CA ALA A 203 19.41 -44.65 5.10
C ALA A 203 18.97 -45.51 6.29
N SER A 204 17.95 -45.07 7.04
CA SER A 204 17.43 -45.82 8.19
C SER A 204 16.86 -47.20 7.81
N VAL A 205 16.20 -47.30 6.65
CA VAL A 205 15.69 -48.59 6.12
C VAL A 205 16.84 -49.56 5.83
N VAL A 206 17.97 -49.05 5.32
CA VAL A 206 19.16 -49.88 5.04
C VAL A 206 19.87 -50.28 6.33
N GLU A 207 19.97 -49.39 7.32
CA GLU A 207 20.55 -49.73 8.63
C GLU A 207 19.74 -50.81 9.37
N ARG A 208 18.41 -50.73 9.31
CA ARG A 208 17.49 -51.69 9.95
C ARG A 208 17.10 -52.87 9.04
N TYR A 209 17.83 -53.10 7.95
CA TYR A 209 17.46 -54.07 6.91
C TYR A 209 17.22 -55.49 7.45
N ARG A 210 18.10 -55.95 8.35
CA ARG A 210 17.99 -57.28 8.97
C ARG A 210 16.77 -57.42 9.88
N GLU A 211 16.42 -56.37 10.62
CA GLU A 211 15.25 -56.36 11.50
C GLU A 211 13.94 -56.49 10.71
N ILE A 212 13.85 -55.79 9.58
CA ILE A 212 12.70 -55.85 8.67
C ILE A 212 12.56 -57.26 8.09
N GLY A 213 13.67 -57.87 7.67
CA GLY A 213 13.70 -59.24 7.15
C GLY A 213 13.20 -60.27 8.17
N VAL A 214 13.63 -60.16 9.44
CA VAL A 214 13.17 -61.03 10.53
C VAL A 214 11.67 -60.85 10.77
N ARG A 215 11.14 -59.62 10.79
CA ARG A 215 9.69 -59.37 10.98
C ARG A 215 8.85 -59.98 9.87
N MET A 216 9.30 -59.87 8.62
CA MET A 216 8.61 -60.48 7.48
C MET A 216 8.68 -62.01 7.51
N ALA A 217 9.81 -62.59 7.94
CA ALA A 217 9.96 -64.04 8.07
C ALA A 217 9.05 -64.63 9.17
N VAL A 218 8.75 -63.86 10.22
CA VAL A 218 7.80 -64.24 11.28
C VAL A 218 6.33 -64.03 10.88
N GLY A 219 6.06 -63.37 9.74
CA GLY A 219 4.73 -63.25 9.15
C GLY A 219 4.14 -61.85 9.05
N ALA A 220 4.92 -60.78 9.31
CA ALA A 220 4.45 -59.41 9.09
C ALA A 220 4.10 -59.15 7.62
N GLN A 221 2.97 -58.50 7.34
CA GLN A 221 2.59 -58.16 5.98
C GLN A 221 3.37 -56.93 5.49
N LYS A 222 3.54 -56.82 4.16
CA LYS A 222 4.17 -55.64 3.53
C LYS A 222 3.54 -54.33 4.00
N LYS A 223 2.20 -54.32 4.16
CA LYS A 223 1.45 -53.14 4.64
C LYS A 223 1.82 -52.74 6.07
N ASP A 224 2.16 -53.68 6.94
CA ASP A 224 2.54 -53.39 8.33
C ASP A 224 3.87 -52.62 8.37
N ILE A 225 4.82 -53.03 7.52
CA ILE A 225 6.10 -52.37 7.34
C ILE A 225 5.92 -50.98 6.70
N GLU A 226 5.09 -50.87 5.65
CA GLU A 226 4.77 -49.58 5.02
C GLU A 226 4.17 -48.59 6.02
N LEU A 227 3.19 -49.02 6.82
CA LEU A 227 2.55 -48.17 7.83
C LEU A 227 3.52 -47.78 8.95
N GLN A 228 4.41 -48.67 9.38
CA GLN A 228 5.41 -48.35 10.40
C GLN A 228 6.34 -47.22 9.94
N PHE A 229 6.92 -47.33 8.75
CA PHE A 229 7.82 -46.29 8.24
C PHE A 229 7.06 -45.00 7.89
N LEU A 230 5.83 -45.09 7.38
CA LEU A 230 5.01 -43.92 7.10
C LEU A 230 4.65 -43.16 8.39
N THR A 231 4.33 -43.88 9.47
CA THR A 231 4.06 -43.25 10.78
C THR A 231 5.31 -42.64 11.40
N GLU A 232 6.49 -43.23 11.21
CA GLU A 232 7.78 -42.63 11.59
C GLU A 232 8.06 -41.33 10.80
N ALA A 233 7.73 -41.29 9.50
CA ALA A 233 7.85 -40.07 8.71
C ALA A 233 6.86 -38.98 9.15
N LEU A 234 5.64 -39.41 9.49
CA LEU A 234 4.58 -38.53 9.95
C LEU A 234 4.91 -37.92 11.31
N THR A 235 5.47 -38.66 12.25
CA THR A 235 5.86 -38.12 13.57
C THR A 235 7.01 -37.11 13.47
N ILE A 236 8.00 -37.36 12.59
CA ILE A 236 9.06 -36.38 12.27
C ILE A 236 8.43 -35.11 11.66
N SER A 237 7.47 -35.26 10.76
CA SER A 237 6.82 -34.12 10.08
C SER A 237 5.90 -33.33 11.00
N ILE A 238 5.16 -34.00 11.90
CA ILE A 238 4.31 -33.35 12.91
C ILE A 238 5.19 -32.57 13.89
N SER A 239 6.24 -33.19 14.44
CA SER A 239 7.14 -32.54 15.38
C SER A 239 7.86 -31.36 14.75
N GLY A 240 8.40 -31.54 13.53
CA GLY A 240 9.01 -30.45 12.76
C GLY A 240 8.03 -29.34 12.40
N GLY A 241 6.79 -29.68 12.06
CA GLY A 241 5.72 -28.72 11.75
C GLY A 241 5.34 -27.87 12.96
N ILE A 242 5.15 -28.49 14.13
CA ILE A 242 4.87 -27.77 15.39
C ILE A 242 6.05 -26.86 15.75
N MET A 243 7.28 -27.39 15.68
CA MET A 243 8.49 -26.62 15.96
C MET A 243 8.64 -25.43 15.01
N GLY A 244 8.36 -25.63 13.71
CA GLY A 244 8.38 -24.59 12.70
C GLY A 244 7.33 -23.50 12.93
N ILE A 245 6.12 -23.86 13.36
CA ILE A 245 5.07 -22.90 13.73
C ILE A 245 5.50 -22.05 14.93
N ILE A 246 6.07 -22.68 15.97
CA ILE A 246 6.57 -21.98 17.15
C ILE A 246 7.70 -21.00 16.77
N LEU A 247 8.69 -21.47 16.00
CA LEU A 247 9.79 -20.61 15.53
C LEU A 247 9.29 -19.48 14.62
N GLY A 248 8.33 -19.74 13.75
CA GLY A 248 7.71 -18.74 12.88
C GLY A 248 6.98 -17.64 13.68
N MET A 249 6.28 -18.00 14.75
CA MET A 249 5.65 -17.03 15.65
C MET A 249 6.69 -16.20 16.41
N ILE A 250 7.75 -16.83 16.93
CA ILE A 250 8.85 -16.15 17.61
C ILE A 250 9.51 -15.14 16.65
N PHE A 251 9.80 -15.53 15.41
CA PHE A 251 10.36 -14.60 14.43
C PHE A 251 9.41 -13.47 14.06
N SER A 252 8.10 -13.75 13.94
CA SER A 252 7.11 -12.70 13.64
C SER A 252 7.09 -11.61 14.71
N PHE A 253 7.13 -12.01 15.99
CA PHE A 253 7.20 -11.08 17.12
C PHE A 253 8.54 -10.34 17.20
N ALA A 254 9.66 -11.04 16.96
CA ALA A 254 10.98 -10.41 16.95
C ALA A 254 11.13 -9.35 15.84
N ILE A 255 10.53 -9.59 14.67
CA ILE A 255 10.50 -8.63 13.56
C ILE A 255 9.64 -7.42 13.93
N GLU A 256 8.47 -7.63 14.53
CA GLU A 256 7.61 -6.54 14.99
C GLU A 256 8.33 -5.63 15.99
N ALA A 257 9.07 -6.22 16.94
CA ALA A 257 9.80 -5.47 17.96
C ALA A 257 11.02 -4.69 17.43
N THR A 258 11.66 -5.16 16.35
CA THR A 258 12.91 -4.56 15.83
C THR A 258 12.69 -3.66 14.61
N ALA A 259 11.69 -3.94 13.79
CA ALA A 259 11.46 -3.27 12.52
C ALA A 259 10.22 -2.35 12.49
N ASP A 260 9.39 -2.33 13.55
CA ASP A 260 8.14 -1.55 13.63
C ASP A 260 7.16 -1.85 12.46
N ILE A 261 7.26 -3.08 11.91
CA ILE A 261 6.38 -3.59 10.86
C ILE A 261 5.34 -4.50 11.52
N ALA A 262 4.06 -4.13 11.45
CA ALA A 262 2.97 -4.94 11.99
C ALA A 262 2.88 -6.29 11.26
N THR A 263 3.20 -7.39 11.96
CA THR A 263 3.12 -8.75 11.42
C THR A 263 1.78 -9.39 11.82
N ILE A 264 0.86 -9.53 10.85
CA ILE A 264 -0.45 -10.14 11.11
C ILE A 264 -0.38 -11.64 10.83
N VAL A 265 -0.27 -12.45 11.89
CA VAL A 265 -0.35 -13.91 11.80
C VAL A 265 -1.82 -14.35 11.84
N THR A 266 -2.34 -14.84 10.72
CA THR A 266 -3.74 -15.30 10.63
C THR A 266 -3.84 -16.78 10.98
N PRO A 267 -4.82 -17.23 11.79
CA PRO A 267 -4.98 -18.63 12.16
C PRO A 267 -5.09 -19.59 10.96
N SER A 268 -5.75 -19.17 9.87
CA SER A 268 -5.85 -19.96 8.65
C SER A 268 -4.50 -20.31 8.04
N SER A 269 -3.52 -19.39 8.10
CA SER A 269 -2.18 -19.61 7.57
C SER A 269 -1.42 -20.67 8.36
N ILE A 270 -1.66 -20.78 9.67
CA ILE A 270 -1.05 -21.81 10.53
C ILE A 270 -1.55 -23.20 10.11
N PHE A 271 -2.87 -23.37 9.94
CA PHE A 271 -3.45 -24.64 9.51
C PHE A 271 -2.99 -25.05 8.11
N ILE A 272 -2.89 -24.09 7.17
CA ILE A 272 -2.39 -24.36 5.82
C ILE A 272 -0.93 -24.81 5.87
N SER A 273 -0.06 -24.09 6.60
CA SER A 273 1.36 -24.46 6.73
C SER A 273 1.54 -25.82 7.38
N PHE A 274 0.76 -26.13 8.43
CA PHE A 274 0.78 -27.45 9.07
C PHE A 274 0.32 -28.56 8.11
N GLY A 275 -0.77 -28.33 7.36
CA GLY A 275 -1.27 -29.26 6.35
C GLY A 275 -0.24 -29.53 5.25
N VAL A 276 0.46 -28.49 4.80
CA VAL A 276 1.55 -28.61 3.82
C VAL A 276 2.71 -29.44 4.40
N ALA A 277 3.11 -29.20 5.65
CA ALA A 277 4.16 -29.99 6.34
C ALA A 277 3.82 -31.48 6.39
N LEU A 278 2.58 -31.82 6.76
CA LEU A 278 2.08 -33.20 6.76
C LEU A 278 2.11 -33.83 5.37
N LEU A 279 1.64 -33.09 4.36
CA LEU A 279 1.57 -33.57 2.97
C LEU A 279 2.97 -33.96 2.46
N ILE A 280 3.99 -33.12 2.70
CA ILE A 280 5.37 -33.42 2.29
C ILE A 280 5.89 -34.65 3.01
N GLY A 281 5.64 -34.75 4.32
CA GLY A 281 6.04 -35.92 5.11
C GLY A 281 5.49 -37.22 4.54
N VAL A 282 4.22 -37.21 4.15
CA VAL A 282 3.57 -38.37 3.51
C VAL A 282 4.16 -38.62 2.13
N VAL A 283 4.27 -37.61 1.27
CA VAL A 283 4.76 -37.78 -0.12
C VAL A 283 6.19 -38.32 -0.15
N PHE A 284 7.10 -37.72 0.61
CA PHE A 284 8.52 -38.11 0.62
C PHE A 284 8.81 -39.32 1.53
N GLY A 285 7.96 -39.60 2.52
CA GLY A 285 8.05 -40.81 3.36
C GLY A 285 7.45 -42.06 2.70
N PHE A 286 6.49 -41.90 1.78
CA PHE A 286 5.81 -43.02 1.14
C PHE A 286 6.74 -43.85 0.25
N PHE A 287 7.61 -43.21 -0.53
CA PHE A 287 8.56 -43.91 -1.40
C PHE A 287 9.52 -44.84 -0.63
N PRO A 288 10.25 -44.38 0.41
CA PRO A 288 11.12 -45.26 1.20
C PRO A 288 10.33 -46.33 1.97
N ALA A 289 9.15 -46.00 2.51
CA ALA A 289 8.31 -46.98 3.20
C ALA A 289 7.90 -48.14 2.27
N LYS A 290 7.47 -47.82 1.05
CA LYS A 290 7.16 -48.82 0.02
C LYS A 290 8.38 -49.63 -0.38
N ARG A 291 9.54 -48.99 -0.51
CA ARG A 291 10.80 -49.67 -0.84
C ARG A 291 11.22 -50.63 0.28
N ALA A 292 11.02 -50.29 1.55
CA ALA A 292 11.31 -51.15 2.70
C ALA A 292 10.46 -52.43 2.68
N ALA A 293 9.18 -52.31 2.37
CA ALA A 293 8.24 -53.44 2.37
C ALA A 293 8.38 -54.38 1.16
N GLN A 294 9.08 -53.96 0.11
CA GLN A 294 9.32 -54.79 -1.08
C GLN A 294 10.59 -55.64 -1.01
N GLN A 295 11.37 -55.54 0.07
CA GLN A 295 12.61 -56.28 0.24
C GLN A 295 12.36 -57.77 0.46
N ASP A 296 13.20 -58.62 -0.13
CA ASP A 296 13.10 -60.07 0.00
C ASP A 296 13.67 -60.54 1.35
N PRO A 297 12.87 -61.19 2.23
CA PRO A 297 13.32 -61.68 3.53
C PRO A 297 14.54 -62.60 3.43
N VAL A 298 14.64 -63.38 2.34
CA VAL A 298 15.72 -64.36 2.15
C VAL A 298 17.06 -63.67 1.93
N HIS A 299 17.07 -62.54 1.20
CA HIS A 299 18.27 -61.75 0.98
C HIS A 299 18.68 -60.96 2.23
N ALA A 300 17.72 -60.54 3.06
CA ALA A 300 17.98 -59.82 4.31
C ALA A 300 18.66 -60.66 5.39
N LEU A 301 18.51 -61.99 5.36
CA LEU A 301 19.11 -62.92 6.32
C LEU A 301 20.43 -63.52 5.83
N ARG A 302 20.79 -63.31 4.56
CA ARG A 302 21.95 -63.94 3.90
C ARG A 302 23.18 -63.03 3.82
N HIS A 303 23.03 -61.72 4.00
CA HIS A 303 24.16 -60.78 4.03
C HIS A 303 24.73 -60.66 5.46
N GLU A 304 26.03 -60.94 5.59
CA GLU A 304 26.91 -60.38 6.65
C GLU A 304 27.29 -58.94 6.31
#